data_AF-A0A1Q9JTA0-F1
#
_entry.id   AF-A0A1Q9JTA0-F1
#
_cell.length_a   1.000
_cell.length_b   1.000
_cell.length_c   1.000
_cell.angle_alpha   90.00
_cell.angle_beta   90.00
_cell.angle_gamma   90.00
#
_symmetry.space_group_name_H-M   'P 1'
#
loop_
_entity.id
_entity.type
_entity.pdbx_description
1 polymer ?
#
loop_
_entity_poly.entity_id
_entity_poly.type
_entity_poly.pdbx_seq_one_letter_code
_entity_poly.pdbx_strand_id
1 'polypeptide(L)'
;MEFEKKIQFLRKENRMSQEKLAERINVSRQAISKWEQGTAVPDTDNIVQLSKFFQVPIEYLLFDEYDSVEEVEPTEPASNQETMLG
;
A
#
# COMPACT_ATOMS: atom_id res chain seq x y z
N MET A 1 8.05 -2.49 -10.23
CA MET A 1 8.85 -1.81 -9.17
C MET A 1 8.82 -2.63 -7.87
N GLU A 2 9.95 -2.76 -7.16
CA GLU A 2 10.03 -3.50 -5.85
C GLU A 2 9.20 -2.85 -4.73
N PHE A 3 8.72 -3.66 -3.78
CA PHE A 3 7.88 -3.27 -2.64
C PHE A 3 8.43 -2.07 -1.84
N GLU A 4 9.70 -2.10 -1.46
CA GLU A 4 10.35 -1.03 -0.68
C GLU A 4 10.40 0.30 -1.44
N LYS A 5 10.58 0.23 -2.76
CA LYS A 5 10.60 1.40 -3.65
C LYS A 5 9.21 1.99 -3.78
N LYS A 6 8.16 1.16 -3.83
CA LYS A 6 6.76 1.62 -3.86
C LYS A 6 6.37 2.39 -2.60
N ILE A 7 6.72 1.88 -1.41
CA ILE A 7 6.49 2.62 -0.16
C ILE A 7 7.19 3.98 -0.20
N GLN A 8 8.47 3.98 -0.57
CA GLN A 8 9.26 5.21 -0.60
C GLN A 8 8.70 6.22 -1.62
N PHE A 9 8.30 5.74 -2.80
CA PHE A 9 7.68 6.53 -3.85
C PHE A 9 6.39 7.18 -3.36
N LEU A 10 5.43 6.38 -2.89
CA LEU A 10 4.13 6.86 -2.39
C LEU A 10 4.30 7.88 -1.25
N ARG A 11 5.24 7.63 -0.32
CA ARG A 11 5.55 8.57 0.76
C ARG A 11 6.05 9.91 0.24
N LYS A 12 6.96 9.90 -0.74
CA LYS A 12 7.56 11.10 -1.33
C LYS A 12 6.54 11.89 -2.16
N GLU A 13 5.68 11.21 -2.92
CA GLU A 13 4.56 11.83 -3.65
C GLU A 13 3.61 12.57 -2.70
N ASN A 14 3.36 11.98 -1.52
CA ASN A 14 2.58 12.60 -0.46
C ASN A 14 3.35 13.66 0.37
N ARG A 15 4.59 13.98 -0.01
CA ARG A 15 5.48 14.97 0.65
C ARG A 15 5.67 14.72 2.14
N MET A 16 5.82 13.45 2.52
CA MET A 16 5.98 13.06 3.92
C MET A 16 7.42 12.63 4.26
N SER A 17 7.85 12.93 5.49
CA SER A 17 9.01 12.27 6.10
C SER A 17 8.65 10.84 6.53
N GLN A 18 9.66 10.00 6.78
CA GLN A 18 9.43 8.66 7.34
C GLN A 18 8.70 8.73 8.69
N GLU A 19 9.03 9.72 9.52
CA GLU A 19 8.34 9.97 10.81
C GLU A 19 6.86 10.24 10.59
N LYS A 20 6.52 11.14 9.65
CA LYS A 20 5.14 11.51 9.37
C LYS A 20 4.33 10.34 8.81
N LEU A 21 4.91 9.49 7.97
CA LEU A 21 4.22 8.27 7.54
C LEU A 21 4.01 7.31 8.72
N ALA A 22 5.03 7.12 9.56
CA ALA A 22 4.96 6.25 10.72
C ALA A 22 3.84 6.66 11.69
N GLU A 23 3.71 7.95 11.98
CA GLU A 23 2.62 8.51 12.78
C GLU A 23 1.24 8.24 12.16
N ARG A 24 1.11 8.32 10.82
CA ARG A 24 -0.16 8.15 10.12
C ARG A 24 -0.69 6.72 10.13
N ILE A 25 0.20 5.73 10.10
CA ILE A 25 -0.17 4.31 10.12
C ILE A 25 0.18 3.62 11.45
N ASN A 26 0.44 4.42 12.49
CA ASN A 26 0.66 3.97 13.87
C ASN A 26 1.78 2.91 14.01
N VAL A 27 2.94 3.17 13.41
CA VAL A 27 4.15 2.35 13.56
C VAL A 27 5.34 3.20 13.96
N SER A 28 6.47 2.57 14.25
CA SER A 28 7.72 3.31 14.51
C SER A 28 8.35 3.82 13.22
N ARG A 29 9.02 4.98 13.27
CA ARG A 29 9.85 5.46 12.15
C ARG A 29 10.88 4.42 11.71
N GLN A 30 11.45 3.68 12.66
CA GLN A 30 12.41 2.61 12.38
C GLN A 30 11.78 1.49 11.53
N ALA A 31 10.49 1.18 11.72
CA ALA A 31 9.78 0.23 10.87
C ALA A 31 9.73 0.74 9.42
N ILE A 32 9.25 1.97 9.20
CA ILE A 32 9.24 2.60 7.86
C ILE A 32 10.63 2.58 7.23
N SER A 33 11.67 2.95 7.98
CA SER A 33 13.04 2.96 7.48
C SER A 33 13.51 1.58 7.06
N LYS A 34 13.18 0.52 7.81
CA LYS A 34 13.57 -0.85 7.47
C LYS A 34 12.82 -1.35 6.24
N TRP A 35 11.53 -1.03 6.13
CA TRP A 35 10.71 -1.40 4.98
C TRP A 35 11.21 -0.72 3.71
N GLU A 36 11.50 0.57 3.73
CA GLU A 36 12.05 1.30 2.57
C GLU A 36 13.49 0.92 2.19
N GLN A 37 14.20 0.23 3.08
CA GLN A 37 15.55 -0.30 2.81
C GLN A 37 15.53 -1.78 2.42
N GLY A 38 14.37 -2.44 2.42
CA GLY A 38 14.25 -3.88 2.17
C GLY A 38 14.88 -4.76 3.27
N THR A 39 15.18 -4.21 4.46
CA THR A 39 15.81 -4.95 5.57
C THR A 39 14.79 -5.62 6.50
N ALA A 40 13.51 -5.28 6.35
CA ALA A 40 12.38 -5.96 6.96
C ALA A 40 11.16 -5.81 6.06
N VAL A 41 10.19 -6.73 6.20
CA VAL A 41 8.93 -6.70 5.46
C VAL A 41 7.80 -6.38 6.46
N PRO A 42 6.84 -5.50 6.13
CA PRO A 42 5.65 -5.30 6.95
C PRO A 42 4.81 -6.58 7.01
N ASP A 43 4.12 -6.78 8.14
CA ASP A 43 3.10 -7.82 8.23
C ASP A 43 1.85 -7.46 7.42
N THR A 44 0.92 -8.41 7.33
CA THR A 44 -0.33 -8.26 6.58
C THR A 44 -1.15 -7.04 7.03
N ASP A 45 -1.23 -6.79 8.33
CA ASP A 45 -1.99 -5.66 8.87
C ASP A 45 -1.37 -4.33 8.43
N ASN A 46 -0.05 -4.22 8.47
CA ASN A 46 0.67 -3.04 7.99
C ASN A 46 0.56 -2.85 6.47
N ILE A 47 0.55 -3.92 5.69
CA ILE A 47 0.32 -3.86 4.24
C ILE A 47 -1.08 -3.31 3.95
N VAL A 48 -2.11 -3.81 4.66
CA VAL A 48 -3.49 -3.32 4.54
C VAL A 48 -3.58 -1.84 4.95
N GLN A 49 -2.89 -1.43 6.01
CA GLN A 49 -2.84 -0.04 6.43
C GLN A 49 -2.19 0.86 5.38
N LEU A 50 -1.07 0.44 4.78
CA LEU A 50 -0.40 1.15 3.70
C LEU A 50 -1.32 1.32 2.48
N SER A 51 -1.98 0.23 2.06
CA SER A 51 -2.94 0.25 0.95
C SER A 51 -4.07 1.25 1.20
N LYS A 52 -4.72 1.18 2.37
CA LYS A 52 -5.80 2.10 2.74
C LYS A 52 -5.33 3.55 2.84
N PHE A 53 -4.18 3.79 3.45
CA PHE A 53 -3.64 5.13 3.65
C PHE A 53 -3.29 5.79 2.31
N PHE A 54 -2.61 5.06 1.41
CA PHE A 54 -2.23 5.57 0.09
C PHE A 54 -3.34 5.47 -0.96
N GLN A 55 -4.46 4.80 -0.64
CA GLN A 55 -5.57 4.54 -1.55
C GLN A 55 -5.10 3.81 -2.83
N VAL A 56 -4.26 2.79 -2.65
CA VAL A 56 -3.75 1.94 -3.73
C VAL A 56 -4.15 0.49 -3.49
N PRO A 57 -4.37 -0.32 -4.55
CA PRO A 57 -4.59 -1.75 -4.42
C PRO A 57 -3.43 -2.44 -3.68
N ILE A 58 -3.71 -3.53 -2.97
CA ILE A 58 -2.67 -4.31 -2.28
C ILE A 58 -1.74 -4.96 -3.32
N GLU A 59 -2.30 -5.35 -4.46
CA GLU A 59 -1.63 -5.91 -5.63
C GLU A 59 -0.55 -4.96 -6.15
N TYR A 60 -0.86 -3.65 -6.22
CA TYR A 60 0.14 -2.64 -6.56
C TYR A 60 1.33 -2.72 -5.61
N LEU A 61 1.10 -2.80 -4.29
CA LEU A 61 2.19 -2.86 -3.33
C LEU A 61 3.01 -4.15 -3.49
N LEU A 62 2.35 -5.30 -3.59
CA LEU A 62 2.97 -6.63 -3.49
C LEU A 62 3.62 -7.16 -4.77
N PHE A 63 3.11 -6.82 -5.95
CA PHE A 63 3.57 -7.43 -7.21
C PHE A 63 4.46 -6.51 -8.02
N ASP A 64 5.70 -6.92 -8.22
CA ASP A 64 6.73 -6.12 -8.89
C ASP A 64 6.44 -5.82 -10.36
N GLU A 65 5.49 -6.53 -10.97
CA GLU A 65 5.04 -6.30 -12.35
C GLU A 65 4.30 -4.98 -12.54
N TYR A 66 3.76 -4.39 -11.47
CA TYR A 66 3.14 -3.07 -11.53
C TYR A 66 4.16 -1.98 -11.24
N ASP A 67 4.37 -1.09 -12.21
CA ASP A 67 5.19 0.10 -12.06
C ASP A 67 4.34 1.32 -11.70
N SER A 68 3.07 1.32 -12.05
CA SER A 68 2.10 2.37 -11.72
C SER A 68 0.79 1.82 -11.14
N VAL A 69 0.06 2.67 -10.42
CA VAL A 69 -1.26 2.29 -9.86
C VAL A 69 -2.30 2.13 -10.97
N GLU A 70 -2.11 2.81 -12.11
CA GLU A 70 -3.03 2.79 -13.27
C GLU A 70 -2.97 1.46 -14.04
N GLU A 71 -1.89 0.70 -13.92
CA GLU A 71 -1.74 -0.63 -14.52
C GLU A 71 -2.49 -1.72 -13.75
N VAL A 72 -2.91 -1.44 -12.52
CA VAL A 72 -3.74 -2.37 -11.77
C VAL A 72 -5.16 -2.21 -12.26
N GLU A 73 -5.56 -3.10 -13.18
CA GLU A 73 -6.95 -3.26 -13.58
C GLU A 73 -7.83 -3.26 -12.32
N PRO A 74 -8.84 -2.39 -12.21
CA PRO A 74 -9.72 -2.41 -11.05
C PRO A 74 -10.33 -3.79 -10.97
N THR A 75 -9.99 -4.54 -9.91
CA THR A 75 -10.75 -5.71 -9.55
C THR A 75 -12.13 -5.18 -9.19
N GLU A 76 -13.08 -5.30 -10.12
CA GLU A 76 -14.48 -4.99 -9.85
C GLU A 76 -14.81 -5.62 -8.50
N PRO A 77 -15.29 -4.87 -7.50
CA PRO A 77 -15.78 -5.52 -6.30
C PRO A 77 -16.87 -6.47 -6.81
N ALA A 78 -16.70 -7.76 -6.53
CA ALA A 78 -17.71 -8.76 -6.86
C ALA A 78 -19.06 -8.18 -6.47
N SER A 79 -19.81 -7.74 -7.49
CA SER A 79 -21.12 -7.18 -7.34
C SER A 79 -21.96 -8.34 -6.86
N ASN A 80 -22.08 -8.46 -5.54
CA ASN A 80 -23.06 -9.31 -4.91
C ASN A 80 -24.41 -8.83 -5.44
N GLN A 81 -24.89 -9.48 -6.49
CA GLN A 81 -26.28 -9.38 -6.94
C GLN A 81 -27.17 -10.08 -5.92
N GLU A 82 -27.21 -9.57 -4.68
CA GLU A 82 -28.37 -9.70 -3.82
C GLU A 82 -29.19 -8.44 -4.00
N THR A 83 -30.07 -8.44 -5.00
CA THR A 83 -31.31 -7.65 -4.89
C THR A 83 -32.42 -8.32 -5.71
N MET A 84 -33.47 -8.70 -4.97
CA MET A 84 -34.84 -8.98 -5.42
C MET A 84 -35.12 -10.36 -6.02
N LEU A 85 -35.42 -11.31 -5.13
CA LEU A 85 -36.55 -12.22 -5.32
C LEU A 85 -37.76 -11.40 -5.79
N GLY A 86 -38.15 -11.59 -7.05
CA GLY A 86 -39.48 -11.28 -7.57
C GLY A 86 -40.32 -12.54 -7.62
#